data_AF-A0ABD0QPD5-F1
#
_entry.id   AF-A0ABD0QPD5-F1
#
_cell.length_a   1.000
_cell.length_b   1.000
_cell.length_c   1.000
_cell.angle_alpha   90.00
_cell.angle_beta   90.00
_cell.angle_gamma   90.00
#
_symmetry.space_group_name_H-M   'P 1'
#
loop_
_entity.id
_entity.type
_entity.pdbx_description
1 polymer ?
#
loop_
_entity_poly.entity_id
_entity_poly.type
_entity_poly.pdbx_seq_one_letter_code
_entity_poly.pdbx_strand_id
1 'polypeptide(L)'
;ISSSAGQHECSETGLRWQSASDVSLEYRFVEWESLNKSTMENYKPCGPLMDIRVTSGTLKEIHLPHFICVDSVTSSDDAVKALHVKDGTVSLERCELSRFHAKLLNPTFSLLGIIAHVHQYFTMKFHCETLIYRNCNFALNLHV
;
A
#
# COMPACT_ATOMS: atom_id res chain seq x y z
N ILE A 1 -2.57 -6.29 16.29
CA ILE A 1 -3.15 -5.01 16.75
C ILE A 1 -4.62 -5.23 17.01
N SER A 2 -5.14 -4.72 18.12
CA SER A 2 -6.57 -4.77 18.45
C SER A 2 -7.05 -3.35 18.73
N SER A 3 -8.22 -3.00 18.21
CA SER A 3 -8.80 -1.67 18.33
C SER A 3 -10.31 -1.73 18.46
N SER A 4 -10.89 -0.78 19.19
CA SER A 4 -12.35 -0.63 19.27
C SER A 4 -12.94 -0.15 17.95
N ALA A 5 -14.27 -0.11 17.84
CA ALA A 5 -14.95 0.58 16.73
C ALA A 5 -14.44 2.02 16.56
N GLY A 6 -14.28 2.47 15.31
CA GLY A 6 -13.79 3.81 14.98
C GLY A 6 -12.76 3.84 13.86
N GLN A 7 -12.01 4.94 13.80
CA GLN A 7 -10.88 5.15 12.89
C GLN A 7 -9.58 5.09 13.69
N HIS A 8 -8.59 4.41 13.14
CA HIS A 8 -7.31 4.19 13.80
C HIS A 8 -6.17 4.29 12.79
N GLU A 9 -4.99 4.66 13.28
CA GLU A 9 -3.75 4.74 12.51
C GLU A 9 -2.60 4.13 13.31
N CYS A 10 -1.76 3.33 12.67
CA CYS A 10 -0.48 2.95 13.25
C CYS A 10 0.53 4.06 13.00
N SER A 11 1.04 4.69 14.07
CA SER A 11 2.04 5.77 13.98
C SER A 11 3.33 5.36 13.28
N GLU A 12 3.73 4.09 13.41
CA GLU A 12 4.99 3.60 12.86
C GLU A 12 4.93 3.34 11.36
N THR A 13 3.76 2.98 10.83
CA THR A 13 3.62 2.53 9.43
C THR A 13 2.70 3.42 8.60
N GLY A 14 1.94 4.30 9.23
CA GLY A 14 0.90 5.12 8.59
C GLY A 14 -0.30 4.32 8.09
N LEU A 15 -0.40 3.01 8.36
CA LEU A 15 -1.56 2.20 7.98
C LEU A 15 -2.79 2.69 8.76
N ARG A 16 -3.89 3.01 8.07
CA ARG A 16 -5.16 3.36 8.73
C ARG A 16 -6.27 2.37 8.43
N TRP A 17 -7.19 2.22 9.36
CA TRP A 17 -8.36 1.37 9.21
C TRP A 17 -9.59 1.96 9.89
N GLN A 18 -10.77 1.61 9.37
CA GLN A 18 -12.06 1.95 9.96
C GLN A 18 -12.89 0.68 10.16
N SER A 19 -13.50 0.54 11.35
CA SER A 19 -14.43 -0.54 11.67
C SER A 19 -15.67 -0.04 12.42
N ALA A 20 -16.80 -0.74 12.25
CA ALA A 20 -18.03 -0.47 12.99
C ALA A 20 -18.10 -1.22 14.34
N SER A 21 -17.21 -2.19 14.55
CA SER A 21 -17.08 -2.98 15.76
C SER A 21 -15.60 -3.12 16.12
N ASP A 22 -15.34 -3.73 17.27
CA ASP A 22 -13.99 -4.14 17.65
C ASP A 22 -13.40 -5.06 16.58
N VAL A 23 -12.11 -4.85 16.30
CA VAL A 23 -11.37 -5.57 15.28
C VAL A 23 -9.97 -5.89 15.78
N SER A 24 -9.46 -7.05 15.39
CA SER A 24 -8.06 -7.42 15.56
C SER A 24 -7.46 -7.78 14.22
N LEU A 25 -6.30 -7.22 13.92
CA LEU A 25 -5.58 -7.43 12.67
C LEU A 25 -4.08 -7.57 12.90
N GLU A 26 -3.44 -8.35 12.04
CA GLU A 26 -2.01 -8.53 11.94
C GLU A 26 -1.57 -8.05 10.57
N TYR A 27 -0.40 -7.43 10.49
CA TYR A 27 0.20 -7.14 9.20
C TYR A 27 1.72 -7.10 9.28
N ARG A 28 2.34 -7.20 8.11
CA ARG A 28 3.78 -7.03 7.92
C ARG A 28 4.07 -6.46 6.53
N PHE A 29 5.25 -5.86 6.37
CA PHE A 29 5.77 -5.54 5.05
C PHE A 29 6.30 -6.79 4.36
N VAL A 30 6.19 -6.80 3.04
CA VAL A 30 6.68 -7.87 2.17
C VAL A 30 7.50 -7.24 1.06
N GLU A 31 8.57 -7.92 0.64
CA GLU A 31 9.39 -7.52 -0.50
C GLU A 31 8.57 -7.64 -1.79
N TRP A 32 8.63 -6.64 -2.68
CA TRP A 32 7.93 -6.69 -3.96
C TRP A 32 8.44 -7.83 -4.86
N GLU A 33 9.70 -8.21 -4.67
CA GLU A 33 10.43 -9.29 -5.33
C GLU A 33 9.83 -10.67 -5.04
N SER A 34 8.99 -10.82 -4.01
CA SER A 34 8.28 -12.07 -3.76
C SER A 34 7.15 -12.32 -4.75
N LEU A 35 6.71 -11.29 -5.48
CA LEU A 35 5.70 -11.41 -6.52
C LEU A 35 6.30 -11.92 -7.84
N ASN A 36 5.49 -12.60 -8.65
CA ASN A 36 5.91 -12.99 -9.99
C ASN A 36 6.26 -11.73 -10.81
N LYS A 37 7.42 -11.75 -11.50
CA LYS A 37 7.86 -10.64 -12.36
C LYS A 37 6.81 -10.24 -13.38
N SER A 38 6.05 -11.19 -13.93
CA SER A 38 4.98 -10.90 -14.90
C SER A 38 3.85 -10.06 -14.30
N THR A 39 3.57 -10.20 -12.99
CA THR A 39 2.58 -9.38 -12.29
C THR A 39 2.95 -7.90 -12.28
N MET A 40 4.25 -7.60 -12.21
CA MET A 40 4.79 -6.25 -12.11
C MET A 40 5.40 -5.73 -13.42
N GLU A 41 5.29 -6.48 -14.53
CA GLU A 41 5.95 -6.14 -15.80
C GLU A 41 5.62 -4.73 -16.30
N ASN A 42 4.33 -4.34 -16.21
CA ASN A 42 3.82 -3.05 -16.67
C ASN A 42 3.57 -2.05 -15.53
N TYR A 43 3.97 -2.38 -14.30
CA TYR A 43 3.62 -1.63 -13.11
C TYR A 43 4.83 -1.32 -12.23
N LYS A 44 4.74 -0.22 -11.49
CA LYS A 44 5.76 0.18 -10.52
C LYS A 44 5.11 0.33 -9.13
N PRO A 45 5.77 -0.17 -8.07
CA PRO A 45 5.34 0.09 -6.70
C PRO A 45 5.21 1.59 -6.45
N CYS A 46 4.20 1.97 -5.69
CA CYS A 46 3.92 3.33 -5.26
C CYS A 46 3.81 3.45 -3.72
N GLY A 47 4.11 2.36 -3.02
CA GLY A 47 4.09 2.25 -1.57
C GLY A 47 4.64 0.89 -1.13
N PRO A 48 4.63 0.61 0.18
CA PRO A 48 4.96 -0.72 0.69
C PRO A 48 3.94 -1.77 0.25
N LEU A 49 4.41 -3.00 0.02
CA LEU A 49 3.56 -4.17 -0.09
C LEU A 49 3.29 -4.69 1.33
N MET A 50 2.03 -4.93 1.66
CA MET A 50 1.60 -5.33 3.00
C MET A 50 0.81 -6.63 2.96
N ASP A 51 1.18 -7.59 3.78
CA ASP A 51 0.39 -8.80 4.05
C ASP A 51 -0.49 -8.50 5.26
N ILE A 52 -1.81 -8.39 5.06
CA ILE A 52 -2.76 -7.92 6.07
C ILE A 52 -3.83 -8.99 6.30
N ARG A 53 -3.98 -9.37 7.57
CA ARG A 53 -4.96 -10.36 8.03
C ARG A 53 -5.78 -9.79 9.17
N VAL A 54 -7.10 -9.82 9.06
CA VAL A 54 -7.97 -9.62 10.24
C VAL A 54 -8.15 -10.96 10.93
N THR A 55 -7.82 -11.00 12.21
CA THR A 55 -7.94 -12.20 13.06
C THR A 55 -9.28 -12.24 13.80
N SER A 56 -9.95 -11.10 13.97
CA SER A 56 -11.31 -10.99 14.53
C SER A 56 -12.00 -9.71 14.07
N GLY A 57 -13.31 -9.76 13.82
CA GLY A 57 -14.12 -8.61 13.40
C GLY A 57 -14.10 -8.36 11.88
N THR A 58 -14.47 -7.15 11.45
CA THR A 58 -14.50 -6.77 10.03
C THR A 58 -14.11 -5.31 9.85
N LEU A 59 -13.35 -5.03 8.79
CA LEU A 59 -12.99 -3.67 8.39
C LEU A 59 -13.97 -3.14 7.35
N LYS A 60 -14.40 -1.90 7.52
CA LYS A 60 -15.15 -1.15 6.53
C LYS A 60 -14.21 -0.49 5.52
N GLU A 61 -13.09 0.02 5.99
CA GLU A 61 -12.11 0.72 5.15
C GLU A 61 -10.69 0.39 5.59
N ILE A 62 -9.76 0.37 4.64
CA ILE A 62 -8.33 0.38 4.89
C ILE A 62 -7.67 1.44 4.00
N HIS A 63 -6.68 2.13 4.55
CA HIS A 63 -5.98 3.22 3.89
C HIS A 63 -4.50 2.85 3.86
N LEU A 64 -4.03 2.47 2.69
CA LEU A 64 -2.64 2.06 2.47
C LEU A 64 -1.78 3.29 2.21
N PRO A 65 -0.66 3.48 2.93
CA PRO A 65 0.27 4.57 2.64
C PRO A 65 0.85 4.42 1.22
N HIS A 66 1.05 5.55 0.55
CA HIS A 66 1.76 5.63 -0.72
C HIS A 66 2.66 6.87 -0.74
N PHE A 67 3.68 6.86 -1.59
CA PHE A 67 4.60 7.98 -1.77
C PHE A 67 4.23 8.87 -2.96
N ILE A 68 3.13 8.60 -3.67
CA ILE A 68 2.62 9.47 -4.75
C ILE A 68 2.13 10.81 -4.18
N CYS A 69 2.54 11.92 -4.78
CA CYS A 69 1.98 13.24 -4.52
C CYS A 69 0.81 13.48 -5.47
N VAL A 70 -0.39 13.13 -5.01
CA VAL A 70 -1.62 13.28 -5.79
C VAL A 70 -2.12 14.73 -5.68
N ASP A 71 -1.99 15.46 -6.79
CA ASP A 71 -2.67 16.73 -7.03
C ASP A 71 -3.95 16.48 -7.86
N SER A 72 -4.90 17.42 -7.85
CA SER A 72 -6.21 17.24 -8.51
C SER A 72 -6.17 17.01 -10.03
N VAL A 73 -4.97 17.02 -10.63
CA VAL A 73 -4.71 16.86 -12.08
C VAL A 73 -4.20 15.45 -12.40
N THR A 74 -3.63 14.72 -11.44
CA THR A 74 -3.04 13.37 -11.63
C THR A 74 -4.05 12.23 -11.42
N SER A 75 -5.29 12.54 -11.00
CA SER A 75 -6.35 11.58 -10.71
C SER A 75 -7.03 11.02 -11.96
N SER A 76 -6.29 10.65 -13.01
CA SER A 76 -6.87 9.74 -13.99
C SER A 76 -7.06 8.41 -13.27
N ASP A 77 -8.32 8.04 -13.09
CA ASP A 77 -8.84 6.93 -12.29
C ASP A 77 -8.28 5.54 -12.69
N ASP A 78 -7.48 5.48 -13.76
CA ASP A 78 -6.81 4.29 -14.27
C ASP A 78 -5.30 4.22 -14.02
N ALA A 79 -4.65 5.31 -13.60
CA ALA A 79 -3.20 5.34 -13.50
C ALA A 79 -2.63 4.57 -12.32
N VAL A 80 -3.33 4.64 -11.20
CA VAL A 80 -2.94 4.05 -9.92
C VAL A 80 -4.01 3.05 -9.53
N LYS A 81 -3.58 1.86 -9.13
CA LYS A 81 -4.45 0.77 -8.70
C LYS A 81 -3.91 0.19 -7.39
N ALA A 82 -4.82 -0.41 -6.62
CA ALA A 82 -4.40 -1.32 -5.56
C ALA A 82 -4.19 -2.71 -6.18
N LEU A 83 -2.96 -3.20 -6.10
CA LEU A 83 -2.66 -4.61 -6.28
C LEU A 83 -3.24 -5.38 -5.10
N HIS A 84 -3.98 -6.44 -5.39
CA HIS A 84 -4.53 -7.35 -4.40
C HIS A 84 -4.20 -8.78 -4.82
N VAL A 85 -3.44 -9.50 -3.99
CA VAL A 85 -3.12 -10.91 -4.21
C VAL A 85 -3.76 -11.77 -3.13
N LYS A 86 -4.70 -12.62 -3.54
CA LYS A 86 -5.46 -13.49 -2.66
C LYS A 86 -5.56 -14.89 -3.25
N ASP A 87 -5.21 -15.89 -2.45
CA ASP A 87 -5.24 -17.30 -2.86
C ASP A 87 -4.50 -17.56 -4.20
N GLY A 88 -3.38 -16.86 -4.40
CA GLY A 88 -2.58 -16.91 -5.63
C GLY A 88 -3.17 -16.15 -6.83
N THR A 89 -4.36 -15.58 -6.71
CA THR A 89 -5.01 -14.77 -7.74
C THR A 89 -4.65 -13.31 -7.55
N VAL A 90 -4.26 -12.64 -8.64
CA VAL A 90 -3.95 -11.22 -8.67
C VAL A 90 -5.14 -10.45 -9.25
N SER A 91 -5.60 -9.43 -8.54
CA SER A 91 -6.56 -8.43 -9.01
C SER A 91 -6.00 -7.02 -8.87
N LEU A 92 -6.46 -6.13 -9.77
CA LEU A 92 -6.16 -4.70 -9.72
C LEU A 92 -7.45 -3.94 -9.42
N GLU A 93 -7.49 -3.32 -8.25
CA GLU A 93 -8.68 -2.67 -7.73
C GLU A 93 -8.57 -1.14 -7.86
N ARG A 94 -9.71 -0.49 -8.07
CA ARG A 94 -9.81 0.96 -7.93
C ARG A 94 -9.64 1.32 -6.46
N CYS A 95 -8.95 2.43 -6.21
CA CYS A 95 -8.76 2.97 -4.88
C CYS A 95 -8.96 4.48 -4.92
N GLU A 96 -9.50 5.04 -3.84
CA GLU A 96 -9.65 6.49 -3.69
C GLU A 96 -8.34 7.04 -3.14
N LEU A 97 -7.65 7.87 -3.94
CA LEU A 97 -6.39 8.46 -3.52
C LEU A 97 -6.62 9.75 -2.74
N SER A 98 -5.96 9.84 -1.60
CA SER A 98 -5.70 11.08 -0.90
C SER A 98 -4.24 11.50 -1.11
N ARG A 99 -3.76 12.52 -0.40
CA ARG A 99 -2.38 13.00 -0.56
C ARG A 99 -1.32 11.92 -0.27
N PHE A 100 -1.56 11.05 0.71
CA PHE A 100 -0.58 10.07 1.18
C PHE A 100 -1.14 8.66 1.38
N HIS A 101 -2.43 8.46 1.10
CA HIS A 101 -3.10 7.19 1.35
C HIS A 101 -4.05 6.84 0.21
N ALA A 102 -4.09 5.55 -0.11
CA ALA A 102 -5.05 4.95 -1.01
C ALA A 102 -6.10 4.18 -0.18
N LYS A 103 -7.35 4.60 -0.29
CA LYS A 103 -8.48 4.02 0.43
C LYS A 103 -9.12 2.89 -0.38
N LEU A 104 -9.35 1.77 0.31
CA LEU A 104 -10.09 0.60 -0.15
C LEU A 104 -11.28 0.35 0.77
N LEU A 105 -12.41 -0.05 0.20
CA LEU A 105 -13.63 -0.36 0.92
C LEU A 105 -13.80 -1.87 1.06
N ASN A 106 -14.28 -2.32 2.23
CA ASN A 106 -14.55 -3.72 2.55
C ASN A 106 -13.41 -4.68 2.09
N PRO A 107 -12.16 -4.42 2.51
CA PRO A 107 -11.03 -5.21 2.04
C PRO A 107 -11.19 -6.67 2.46
N THR A 108 -10.83 -7.59 1.57
CA THR A 108 -10.72 -9.01 1.92
C THR A 108 -9.27 -9.37 2.22
N PHE A 109 -9.02 -10.31 3.14
CA PHE A 109 -7.68 -10.57 3.68
C PHE A 109 -6.69 -11.07 2.64
N SER A 110 -5.54 -10.39 2.56
CA SER A 110 -4.62 -10.54 1.43
C SER A 110 -3.37 -9.65 1.52
N LEU A 111 -2.49 -9.89 0.55
CA LEU A 111 -1.35 -9.08 0.20
C LEU A 111 -1.83 -7.88 -0.65
N LEU A 112 -1.59 -6.67 -0.17
CA LEU A 112 -2.04 -5.41 -0.76
C LEU A 112 -0.87 -4.45 -1.00
N GLY A 113 -0.88 -3.74 -2.11
CA GLY A 113 0.09 -2.70 -2.39
C GLY A 113 -0.41 -1.71 -3.44
N ILE A 114 0.08 -0.47 -3.40
CA ILE A 114 -0.29 0.54 -4.40
C ILE A 114 0.70 0.48 -5.55
N ILE A 115 0.18 0.45 -6.77
CA ILE A 115 0.97 0.40 -8.00
C ILE A 115 0.49 1.45 -8.99
N ALA A 116 1.39 1.90 -9.86
CA ALA A 116 1.05 2.72 -11.01
C ALA A 116 1.55 2.11 -12.30
N HIS A 117 0.84 2.36 -13.40
CA HIS A 117 1.31 1.93 -14.71
C HIS A 117 2.65 2.60 -15.06
N VAL A 118 3.59 1.82 -15.59
CA VAL A 118 4.99 2.24 -15.79
C VAL A 118 5.12 3.55 -16.58
N HIS A 119 4.26 3.77 -17.58
CA HIS A 119 4.29 4.97 -18.41
C HIS A 119 3.90 6.24 -17.63
N GLN A 120 2.99 6.13 -16.67
CA GLN A 120 2.54 7.26 -15.85
C GLN A 120 3.41 7.43 -14.60
N TYR A 121 3.99 6.35 -14.09
CA TYR A 121 4.89 6.41 -12.93
C TYR A 121 6.03 7.42 -13.12
N PHE A 122 6.63 7.46 -14.32
CA PHE A 122 7.74 8.37 -14.61
C PHE A 122 7.35 9.86 -14.73
N THR A 123 6.05 10.17 -14.81
CA THR A 123 5.55 11.54 -14.85
C THR A 123 4.92 11.97 -13.52
N MET A 124 4.78 11.05 -12.57
CA MET A 124 4.26 11.31 -11.23
C MET A 124 5.28 12.07 -10.38
N LYS A 125 4.75 12.87 -9.45
CA LYS A 125 5.53 13.45 -8.36
C LYS A 125 5.45 12.55 -7.15
N PHE A 126 6.54 12.46 -6.40
CA PHE A 126 6.60 11.65 -5.19
C PHE A 126 7.01 12.50 -3.99
N HIS A 127 6.48 12.15 -2.83
CA HIS A 127 6.85 12.70 -1.54
C HIS A 127 7.25 11.52 -0.65
N CYS A 128 8.54 11.45 -0.30
CA CYS A 128 9.05 10.42 0.59
C CYS A 128 10.13 11.01 1.51
N GLU A 129 10.18 10.50 2.73
CA GLU A 129 11.30 10.73 3.62
C GLU A 129 12.32 9.62 3.37
N THR A 130 13.47 9.99 2.79
CA THR A 130 14.54 9.02 2.54
C THR A 130 15.42 8.88 3.78
N LEU A 131 15.32 7.72 4.43
CA LEU A 131 16.21 7.35 5.53
C LEU A 131 17.47 6.69 4.96
N ILE A 132 18.60 7.39 5.07
CA ILE A 132 19.90 6.87 4.66
C ILE A 132 20.52 6.14 5.84
N TYR A 133 20.42 4.81 5.85
CA TYR A 133 21.07 3.97 6.84
C TYR A 133 22.48 3.59 6.37
N ARG A 134 23.49 3.91 7.17
CA ARG A 134 24.87 3.45 6.95
C ARG A 134 25.08 2.15 7.71
N ASN A 135 25.16 1.03 6.99
CA ASN A 135 25.70 -0.21 7.53
C ASN A 135 27.23 -0.15 7.39
N CYS A 136 27.98 -0.11 8.49
CA CYS A 136 29.45 0.04 8.46
C CYS A 136 30.19 -1.17 7.85
N ASN A 137 29.49 -2.23 7.45
CA ASN A 137 30.09 -3.44 6.90
C ASN A 137 30.06 -3.56 5.36
N PHE A 138 29.34 -2.70 4.63
CA PHE A 138 29.31 -2.73 3.15
C PHE A 138 29.04 -1.34 2.54
N ALA A 139 29.40 -1.17 1.25
CA ALA A 139 29.18 0.06 0.50
C ALA A 139 27.68 0.39 0.37
N LEU A 140 27.33 1.68 0.41
CA LEU A 140 25.98 2.16 0.18
C LEU A 140 25.54 1.83 -1.26
N ASN A 141 24.48 1.02 -1.39
CA ASN A 141 23.71 0.92 -2.63
C ASN A 141 22.45 1.76 -2.46
N LEU A 142 22.37 2.85 -3.21
CA LEU A 142 21.16 3.66 -3.29
C LEU A 142 20.24 3.02 -4.33
N HIS A 143 19.15 2.42 -3.87
CA HIS A 143 18.04 2.06 -4.75
C HIS A 143 17.10 3.28 -4.82
N VAL A 144 17.12 3.98 -5.96
CA VAL A 144 16.13 4.99 -6.34
C VAL A 144 15.21 4.39 -7.38
#